data_AF-A0A925ZSZ3-F1
#
_entry.id   AF-A0A925ZSZ3-F1
#
_cell.length_a   1.000
_cell.length_b   1.000
_cell.length_c   1.000
_cell.angle_alpha   90.00
_cell.angle_beta   90.00
_cell.angle_gamma   90.00
#
_symmetry.space_group_name_H-M   'P 1'
#
loop_
_entity.id
_entity.type
_entity.pdbx_description
1 polymer ?
#
loop_
_entity_poly.entity_id
_entity_poly.type
_entity_poly.pdbx_seq_one_letter_code
_entity_poly.pdbx_strand_id
1 'polypeptide(L)'
;MTTLDTSVAGELHLTLRGAAENRILATLRRWPHWRLGNLERDPANVQQYQSITLITDQAHEATVREILKRSFGLTFPPEGGSSELAIEEPTAPGRRRSHWH
;
A
#
# COMPACT_ATOMS: atom_id res chain seq x y z
N MET A 1 -6.55 -3.33 4.98
CA MET A 1 -5.71 -4.52 4.69
C MET A 1 -5.12 -4.40 3.29
N THR A 2 -3.82 -4.67 3.14
CA THR A 2 -3.13 -4.66 1.83
C THR A 2 -2.73 -6.08 1.44
N THR A 3 -2.98 -6.48 0.21
CA THR A 3 -2.64 -7.83 -0.29
C THR A 3 -1.80 -7.72 -1.55
N LEU A 4 -0.67 -8.42 -1.58
CA LEU A 4 0.20 -8.56 -2.74
C LEU A 4 0.04 -9.97 -3.27
N ASP A 5 -0.47 -10.11 -4.50
CA ASP A 5 -0.60 -11.39 -5.20
C ASP A 5 0.37 -11.45 -6.39
N THR A 6 1.14 -12.53 -6.43
CA THR A 6 2.08 -12.89 -7.50
C THR A 6 1.68 -14.20 -8.18
N SER A 7 0.47 -14.70 -7.90
CA SER A 7 0.01 -16.01 -8.38
C SER A 7 -0.30 -15.98 -9.88
N VAL A 8 -0.60 -14.81 -10.43
CA VAL A 8 -0.86 -14.61 -11.84
C VAL A 8 0.47 -14.48 -12.60
N ALA A 9 0.72 -15.40 -13.54
CA ALA A 9 1.98 -15.43 -14.28
C ALA A 9 2.23 -14.13 -15.04
N GLY A 10 3.36 -13.48 -14.75
CA GLY A 10 3.77 -12.22 -15.40
C GLY A 10 3.13 -10.97 -14.83
N GLU A 11 2.19 -11.09 -13.90
CA GLU A 11 1.49 -9.95 -13.30
C GLU A 11 1.68 -9.91 -11.79
N LEU A 12 1.79 -8.70 -11.28
CA LEU A 12 1.79 -8.39 -9.86
C LEU A 12 0.52 -7.62 -9.53
N HIS A 13 -0.28 -8.16 -8.62
CA HIS A 13 -1.56 -7.60 -8.22
C HIS A 13 -1.47 -7.07 -6.80
N LEU A 14 -1.55 -5.75 -6.63
CA LEU A 14 -1.59 -5.09 -5.33
C LEU A 14 -3.02 -4.64 -5.04
N THR A 15 -3.67 -5.30 -4.08
CA THR A 15 -5.01 -4.95 -3.62
C THR A 15 -4.94 -4.14 -2.34
N LEU A 16 -5.56 -2.96 -2.37
CA LEU A 16 -5.65 -1.99 -1.30
C LEU A 16 -7.09 -1.96 -0.78
N ARG A 17 -7.32 -2.34 0.48
CA ARG A 17 -8.66 -2.31 1.09
C ARG A 17 -8.70 -1.38 2.29
N GLY A 18 -9.43 -0.27 2.15
CA GLY A 18 -9.66 0.69 3.22
C GLY A 18 -9.11 2.08 2.97
N ALA A 19 -9.48 3.01 3.85
CA ALA A 19 -9.13 4.42 3.72
C ALA A 19 -7.66 4.73 4.07
N ALA A 20 -7.01 3.92 4.91
CA ALA A 20 -5.59 4.09 5.26
C ALA A 20 -4.68 3.85 4.04
N GLU A 21 -5.09 2.92 3.19
CA GLU A 21 -4.42 2.52 1.97
C GLU A 21 -4.52 3.57 0.84
N ASN A 22 -5.37 4.60 0.99
CA ASN A 22 -5.39 5.74 0.06
C ASN A 22 -4.04 6.46 0.00
N ARG A 23 -3.24 6.43 1.08
CA ARG A 23 -1.87 6.97 1.08
C ARG A 23 -0.92 6.15 0.22
N ILE A 24 -1.09 4.82 0.19
CA ILE A 24 -0.38 3.94 -0.74
C ILE A 24 -0.75 4.31 -2.17
N LEU A 25 -2.05 4.43 -2.46
CA LEU A 25 -2.52 4.83 -3.78
C LEU A 25 -1.96 6.19 -4.20
N ALA A 26 -1.95 7.19 -3.32
CA ALA A 26 -1.41 8.52 -3.62
C ALA A 26 0.09 8.50 -3.96
N THR A 27 0.84 7.60 -3.32
CA THR A 27 2.28 7.43 -3.56
C THR A 27 2.54 6.65 -4.84
N LEU A 28 1.84 5.53 -5.02
CA LEU A 28 1.98 4.65 -6.19
C LEU A 28 1.39 5.27 -7.47
N ARG A 29 0.40 6.17 -7.37
CA ARG A 29 -0.14 6.93 -8.52
C ARG A 29 0.94 7.68 -9.31
N ARG A 30 2.05 8.06 -8.66
CA ARG A 30 3.15 8.77 -9.33
C ARG A 30 4.02 7.84 -10.18
N TRP A 31 3.79 6.54 -10.11
CA TRP A 31 4.56 5.54 -10.84
C TRP A 31 3.84 5.14 -12.14
N PRO A 32 4.50 5.28 -13.30
CA PRO A 32 3.85 5.09 -14.61
C PRO A 32 3.61 3.63 -15.00
N HIS A 33 4.22 2.68 -14.29
CA HIS A 33 4.12 1.24 -14.60
C HIS A 33 2.89 0.57 -14.00
N TRP A 34 2.08 1.30 -13.24
CA TRP A 34 0.83 0.79 -12.70
C TRP A 34 -0.30 0.89 -13.70
N ARG A 35 -1.05 -0.19 -13.83
CA ARG A 35 -2.34 -0.25 -14.51
C ARG A 35 -3.41 -0.40 -13.44
N LEU A 36 -4.48 0.39 -13.54
CA LEU A 36 -5.64 0.21 -12.67
C LEU A 36 -6.38 -1.05 -13.13
N GLY A 37 -6.41 -2.07 -12.27
CA GLY A 37 -7.04 -3.35 -12.57
C GLY A 37 -8.51 -3.38 -12.19
N ASN A 38 -8.80 -3.22 -10.90
CA ASN A 38 -10.16 -3.24 -10.38
C ASN A 38 -10.36 -2.13 -9.35
N LEU A 39 -11.59 -1.63 -9.25
CA LEU A 39 -11.96 -0.60 -8.28
C LEU A 39 -13.38 -0.86 -7.80
N GLU A 40 -13.50 -1.30 -6.55
CA GLU A 40 -14.77 -1.46 -5.88
C GLU A 40 -15.06 -0.21 -5.05
N ARG A 41 -16.19 0.42 -5.33
CA ARG A 41 -16.70 1.55 -4.55
C ARG A 41 -17.63 1.03 -3.48
N ASP A 42 -17.62 1.70 -2.33
CA ASP A 42 -18.59 1.39 -1.30
C ASP A 42 -20.01 1.80 -1.78
N PRO A 43 -20.99 0.89 -1.75
CA PRO A 43 -22.34 1.17 -2.23
C PRO A 43 -23.12 2.09 -1.29
N ALA A 44 -22.74 2.17 -0.01
CA ALA A 44 -23.34 3.07 0.97
C ALA A 44 -22.64 4.45 0.99
N ASN A 45 -21.38 4.54 0.53
CA ASN A 45 -20.62 5.77 0.44
C ASN A 45 -19.76 5.83 -0.83
N VAL A 46 -20.32 6.42 -1.89
CA VAL A 46 -19.65 6.57 -3.20
C VAL A 46 -18.33 7.37 -3.18
N GLN A 47 -18.03 8.08 -2.09
CA GLN A 47 -16.77 8.80 -1.90
C GLN A 47 -15.65 7.91 -1.34
N GLN A 48 -15.96 6.68 -0.95
CA GLN A 48 -15.00 5.72 -0.42
C GLN A 48 -14.81 4.55 -1.36
N TYR A 49 -13.55 4.19 -1.57
CA TYR A 49 -13.19 2.95 -2.25
C TYR A 49 -13.12 1.84 -1.21
N GLN A 50 -13.87 0.77 -1.46
CA GLN A 50 -13.88 -0.43 -0.63
C GLN A 50 -12.64 -1.27 -0.93
N SER A 51 -12.31 -1.42 -2.21
CA SER A 51 -11.09 -2.07 -2.65
C SER A 51 -10.55 -1.42 -3.95
N ILE A 52 -9.23 -1.39 -4.10
CA ILE A 52 -8.56 -0.97 -5.33
C ILE A 52 -7.47 -1.99 -5.65
N THR A 53 -7.50 -2.56 -6.84
CA THR A 53 -6.48 -3.47 -7.34
C THR A 53 -5.64 -2.77 -8.40
N LEU A 54 -4.34 -2.66 -8.13
CA LEU A 54 -3.33 -2.16 -9.04
C LEU A 54 -2.57 -3.35 -9.63
N ILE A 55 -2.35 -3.33 -10.94
CA ILE A 55 -1.66 -4.39 -11.67
C ILE A 55 -0.39 -3.80 -12.29
N THR A 56 0.73 -4.51 -12.16
CA THR A 56 1.96 -4.20 -12.89
C THR A 56 2.64 -5.48 -13.35
N ASP A 57 3.71 -5.36 -14.13
CA ASP A 57 4.48 -6.50 -14.57
C ASP A 57 5.32 -7.06 -13.41
N GLN A 58 5.45 -8.39 -13.35
CA GLN A 58 6.24 -9.06 -12.31
C GLN A 58 7.72 -8.63 -12.33
N ALA A 59 8.27 -8.15 -13.45
CA ALA A 59 9.60 -7.57 -13.52
C ALA A 59 9.79 -6.36 -12.57
N HIS A 60 8.70 -5.70 -12.16
CA HIS A 60 8.72 -4.59 -11.22
C HIS A 60 8.48 -5.01 -9.76
N GLU A 61 8.30 -6.30 -9.48
CA GLU A 61 7.98 -6.83 -8.14
C GLU A 61 8.97 -6.37 -7.06
N ALA A 62 10.27 -6.51 -7.32
CA ALA A 62 11.31 -6.11 -6.36
C ALA A 62 11.17 -4.63 -5.99
N THR A 63 10.98 -3.78 -6.99
CA THR A 63 10.84 -2.35 -6.79
C THR A 63 9.55 -1.98 -6.07
N VAL A 64 8.44 -2.66 -6.37
CA VAL A 64 7.16 -2.48 -5.64
C VAL A 64 7.33 -2.85 -4.18
N ARG A 65 7.92 -4.01 -3.88
CA ARG A 65 8.21 -4.45 -2.51
C ARG A 65 9.11 -3.46 -1.78
N GLU A 66 10.13 -2.91 -2.44
CA GLU A 66 10.98 -1.87 -1.86
C GLU A 66 10.24 -0.57 -1.58
N ILE A 67 9.37 -0.10 -2.48
CA ILE A 67 8.55 1.09 -2.26
C ILE A 67 7.62 0.88 -1.06
N LEU A 68 6.95 -0.28 -0.99
CA LEU A 68 6.05 -0.64 0.10
C LEU A 68 6.78 -0.72 1.44
N LYS A 69 7.96 -1.34 1.47
CA LYS A 69 8.81 -1.43 2.66
C LYS A 69 9.33 -0.05 3.10
N ARG A 70 9.87 0.74 2.17
CA ARG A 70 10.54 2.01 2.49
C ARG A 70 9.54 3.13 2.83
N SER A 71 8.39 3.15 2.17
CA SER A 71 7.41 4.23 2.32
C SER A 71 6.37 3.94 3.40
N PHE A 72 6.06 2.65 3.62
CA PHE A 72 4.95 2.24 4.48
C PHE A 72 5.32 1.15 5.50
N GLY A 73 6.58 0.72 5.57
CA GLY A 73 7.00 -0.35 6.48
C GLY A 73 6.40 -1.71 6.14
N LEU A 74 5.73 -1.87 5.00
CA LEU A 74 5.06 -3.11 4.62
C LEU A 74 6.04 -4.11 4.03
N THR A 75 6.15 -5.27 4.68
CA THR A 75 6.89 -6.42 4.17
C THR A 75 5.94 -7.55 3.80
N PHE A 76 6.22 -8.16 2.65
CA PHE A 76 5.47 -9.29 2.12
C PHE A 76 6.42 -10.49 1.93
N PRO A 77 5.96 -11.72 2.19
CA PRO A 77 6.72 -12.94 1.88
C PRO A 77 6.88 -13.13 0.37
N PRO A 78 7.90 -13.89 -0.10
CA PRO A 78 8.22 -14.04 -1.52
C PRO A 78 7.08 -14.64 -2.34
N GLU A 79 6.24 -15.50 -1.75
CA GLU A 79 5.05 -16.06 -2.42
C GLU A 79 3.88 -15.07 -2.59
N GLY A 80 4.01 -13.84 -2.07
CA GLY A 80 2.89 -12.91 -1.95
C GLY A 80 2.09 -13.19 -0.66
N GLY A 81 1.22 -12.26 -0.29
CA GLY A 81 0.42 -12.39 0.92
C GLY A 81 -0.28 -11.11 1.34
N SER A 82 -1.01 -11.21 2.44
CA SER A 82 -1.67 -10.08 3.07
C SER A 82 -0.80 -9.48 4.17
N SER A 83 -0.73 -8.17 4.20
CA SER A 83 -0.04 -7.40 5.22
C SER A 83 -0.92 -6.21 5.61
N GLU A 84 -1.04 -5.96 6.90
CA GLU A 84 -1.79 -4.81 7.38
C GLU A 84 -0.85 -3.61 7.48
N LEU A 85 -1.32 -2.48 6.96
CA LEU A 85 -0.71 -1.21 7.32
C LEU A 85 -0.87 -1.06 8.82
N ALA A 86 0.24 -1.13 9.54
CA ALA A 86 0.29 -0.52 10.85
C ALA A 86 -0.03 0.95 10.60
N ILE A 87 -1.23 1.38 11.00
CA ILE A 87 -1.54 2.80 11.07
C ILE A 87 -0.64 3.31 12.17
N GLU A 88 0.58 3.72 11.81
CA GLU A 88 1.37 4.59 12.67
C GLU A 88 0.52 5.86 12.80
N GLU A 89 -0.24 5.95 13.90
CA GLU A 89 -0.65 7.23 14.44
C GLU A 89 0.59 8.12 14.36
N PRO A 90 0.52 9.29 13.70
CA PRO A 90 1.69 10.13 13.51
C PRO A 90 2.25 10.40 14.90
N THR A 91 3.35 9.73 15.23
CA THR A 91 3.96 9.87 16.54
C THR A 91 4.50 11.29 16.50
N ALA A 92 3.79 12.18 17.19
CA ALA A 92 4.19 13.57 17.34
C ALA A 92 5.69 13.57 17.66
N PRO A 93 6.51 14.39 17.00
CA PRO A 93 7.94 14.38 17.23
C PRO A 93 8.17 14.54 18.72
N GLY A 94 8.75 13.50 19.32
CA GLY A 94 8.93 13.38 20.75
C GLY A 94 9.50 14.69 21.28
N ARG A 95 8.70 15.38 22.10
CA ARG A 95 9.11 16.58 22.81
C ARG A 95 10.24 16.16 23.75
N ARG A 96 11.48 16.23 23.25
CA ARG A 96 12.69 16.05 24.04
C ARG A 96 12.64 17.06 25.17
N ARG A 97 12.39 16.54 26.36
CA ARG A 97 12.42 17.25 27.63
C ARG A 97 13.88 17.58 27.93
N SER A 98 14.32 18.79 27.59
CA SER A 98 15.57 19.33 28.12
C SER A 98 15.26 20.07 29.40
N HIS A 99 15.43 19.35 30.50
CA HIS A 99 15.56 19.87 31.85
C HIS A 99 17.04 20.22 32.06
N TRP A 100 17.40 21.51 32.12
CA TRP A 100 18.70 21.97 32.61
C TRP A 100 18.56 23.35 33.28
N HIS A 101 18.90 23.35 34.57
CA HIS A 101 19.36 24.42 35.49
C HIS A 101 18.51 25.67 35.71
#